data_AF-A0A3B1ABC0-F1
#
_entry.id   AF-A0A3B1ABC0-F1
#
_cell.length_a   1.000
_cell.length_b   1.000
_cell.length_c   1.000
_cell.angle_alpha   90.00
_cell.angle_beta   90.00
_cell.angle_gamma   90.00
#
_symmetry.space_group_name_H-M   'P 1'
#
loop_
_entity.id
_entity.type
_entity.pdbx_description
1 polymer ?
#
loop_
_entity_poly.entity_id
_entity_poly.type
_entity_poly.pdbx_seq_one_letter_code
_entity_poly.pdbx_strand_id
1 'polypeptide(L)' 'MGIAGKEGCVRVNSAGCLNRCELGPVAVVYPDDVWYTFVDKEDIDDIVEKHLLHGQVVERLRIK' A
#
# COMPACT_ATOMS: atom_id res chain seq x y z
N MET A 1 -18.61 8.55 -11.32
CA MET A 1 -17.85 8.96 -10.12
C MET A 1 -17.89 7.78 -9.16
N GLY A 2 -16.83 6.96 -9.08
CA GLY A 2 -16.94 5.65 -8.41
C GLY A 2 -15.64 4.86 -8.36
N ILE A 3 -14.55 5.54 -7.99
CA ILE A 3 -13.27 4.88 -7.72
C ILE A 3 -13.08 4.53 -6.24
N ALA A 4 -13.95 5.02 -5.35
CA ALA A 4 -13.96 4.68 -3.94
C ALA A 4 -14.54 3.27 -3.77
N GLY A 5 -13.86 2.41 -3.01
CA GLY A 5 -14.45 1.17 -2.52
C GLY A 5 -15.73 1.47 -1.74
N LYS A 6 -16.57 0.46 -1.52
CA LYS A 6 -17.70 0.56 -0.60
C LYS A 6 -17.21 1.10 0.76
N GLU A 7 -18.03 1.88 1.47
CA GLU A 7 -17.64 2.41 2.80
C GLU A 7 -17.09 1.30 3.70
N GLY A 8 -15.88 1.52 4.24
CA GLY A 8 -15.15 0.55 5.05
C GLY A 8 -14.42 -0.56 4.26
N CYS A 9 -14.40 -0.51 2.92
CA CYS A 9 -13.70 -1.48 2.09
C CYS A 9 -12.44 -0.88 1.45
N VAL A 10 -11.37 -1.68 1.42
CA VAL A 10 -10.14 -1.35 0.69
C VAL A 10 -10.30 -1.71 -0.78
N ARG A 11 -9.89 -0.83 -1.68
CA ARG A 11 -9.80 -1.11 -3.11
C ARG A 11 -8.34 -1.28 -3.51
N VAL A 12 -8.04 -2.41 -4.15
CA VAL A 12 -6.72 -2.68 -4.73
C VAL A 12 -6.81 -2.56 -6.25
N ASN A 13 -5.82 -1.93 -6.86
CA ASN A 13 -5.71 -1.81 -8.31
C ASN A 13 -4.26 -2.00 -8.75
N SER A 14 -4.06 -2.65 -9.90
CA SER A 14 -2.76 -2.76 -10.52
C SER A 14 -2.40 -1.43 -11.18
N ALA A 15 -1.33 -0.79 -10.71
CA ALA A 15 -0.79 0.41 -11.31
C ALA A 15 0.31 0.09 -12.33
N GLY A 16 0.51 1.00 -13.30
CA GLY A 16 1.69 1.00 -14.16
C GLY A 16 2.91 1.59 -13.44
N CYS A 17 3.84 2.18 -14.20
CA CYS A 17 5.00 2.84 -13.61
C CYS A 17 4.57 4.01 -12.69
N LEU A 18 5.04 3.99 -11.44
CA LEU A 18 4.85 5.05 -10.46
C LEU A 18 6.07 5.98 -10.33
N ASN A 19 6.95 6.02 -11.34
CA ASN A 19 8.22 6.76 -11.34
C ASN A 19 9.19 6.40 -10.19
N ARG A 20 9.04 5.23 -9.59
CA ARG A 20 9.91 4.69 -8.53
C ARG A 20 10.49 3.32 -8.90
N CYS A 21 10.95 3.17 -10.15
CA CYS A 21 11.42 1.89 -10.69
C CYS A 21 12.54 1.28 -9.85
N GLU A 22 13.45 2.11 -9.31
CA GLU A 22 14.61 1.68 -8.52
C GLU A 22 14.23 1.09 -7.15
N LEU A 23 13.01 1.36 -6.68
CA LEU A 23 12.46 0.87 -5.41
C LEU A 23 11.41 -0.22 -5.62
N GLY A 24 11.28 -0.71 -6.86
CA GLY A 24 10.29 -1.70 -7.25
C GLY A 24 10.55 -3.07 -6.61
N PRO A 25 9.50 -3.82 -6.25
CA PRO A 25 8.07 -3.51 -6.40
C PRO A 25 7.58 -2.46 -5.40
N VAL A 26 6.62 -1.64 -5.84
CA VAL A 26 6.08 -0.51 -5.06
C VAL A 26 4.56 -0.56 -4.95
N ALA A 27 4.04 -0.22 -3.77
CA ALA A 27 2.63 0.03 -3.50
C ALA A 27 2.44 1.40 -2.84
N VAL A 28 1.30 2.04 -3.08
CA VAL A 28 0.93 3.29 -2.41
C VAL A 28 -0.46 3.14 -1.81
N VAL A 29 -0.62 3.56 -0.57
CA VAL A 29 -1.88 3.54 0.17
C VAL A 29 -2.40 4.97 0.29
N TYR A 30 -3.60 5.18 -0.24
CA TYR A 30 -4.35 6.43 -0.11
C TYR A 30 -5.50 6.26 0.88
N PRO A 31 -5.89 7.32 1.62
CA PRO A 31 -5.44 8.72 1.52
C PRO A 31 -4.14 9.06 2.27
N ASP A 32 -3.49 8.09 2.93
CA ASP A 32 -2.34 8.33 3.82
C ASP A 32 -1.05 8.78 3.10
N ASP A 33 -0.99 8.65 1.76
CA ASP A 33 0.20 8.91 0.93
C ASP A 33 1.42 8.11 1.40
N VAL A 34 1.20 6.88 1.87
CA VAL A 34 2.27 6.00 2.33
C VAL A 34 2.67 5.06 1.22
N TRP A 35 3.97 5.07 0.94
CA TRP A 35 4.59 4.26 -0.06
C TRP A 35 5.31 3.08 0.59
N TYR A 36 5.13 1.89 0.04
CA TYR A 36 5.74 0.65 0.51
C TYR A 36 6.54 -0.03 -0.59
N THR A 37 7.61 -0.71 -0.16
CA THR A 37 8.23 -1.81 -0.89
C THR A 37 7.97 -3.12 -0.14
N PHE A 38 8.07 -4.26 -0.82
CA PHE A 38 7.80 -5.57 -0.25
C PHE A 38 8.57 -6.65 -1.03
N VAL A 39 8.98 -7.71 -0.35
CA VAL A 39 9.74 -8.81 -0.98
C VAL A 39 8.90 -10.08 -1.08
N ASP A 40 8.06 -10.33 -0.09
CA ASP A 40 7.29 -11.55 0.04
C ASP A 40 5.84 -11.29 0.49
N LYS A 41 5.09 -12.36 0.75
CA LYS A 41 3.68 -12.27 1.16
C LYS A 41 3.52 -11.80 2.60
N GLU A 42 4.47 -12.12 3.48
CA GLU A 42 4.40 -11.75 4.90
C GLU A 42 4.49 -10.23 5.05
N ASP A 43 5.26 -9.57 4.18
CA ASP A 43 5.28 -8.12 4.06
C ASP A 43 3.92 -7.51 3.69
N ILE A 44 3.22 -8.14 2.75
CA ILE A 44 1.88 -7.72 2.35
C ILE A 44 0.87 -7.95 3.49
N ASP A 45 0.92 -9.10 4.15
CA ASP A 45 0.06 -9.40 5.31
C ASP A 45 0.27 -8.38 6.44
N ASP A 46 1.52 -7.96 6.71
CA ASP A 46 1.83 -6.92 7.70
C ASP A 46 1.24 -5.55 7.32
N ILE A 47 1.32 -5.17 6.03
CA ILE A 47 0.72 -3.92 5.52
C ILE A 47 -0.81 -3.98 5.64
N VAL A 48 -1.42 -5.12 5.32
CA VAL A 48 -2.88 -5.30 5.42
C VAL A 48 -3.31 -5.21 6.89
N GLU A 49 -2.72 -6.02 7.76
CA GLU A 49 -3.11 -6.08 9.17
C GLU A 49 -2.83 -4.76 9.89
N LYS A 50 -1.59 -4.27 9.86
CA LYS A 50 -1.22 -3.08 10.63
C LYS A 50 -1.77 -1.81 9.99
N HIS A 51 -1.55 -1.61 8.70
CA HIS A 51 -1.90 -0.33 8.09
C HIS A 51 -3.36 -0.28 7.68
N LEU A 52 -3.85 -1.27 6.92
CA LEU A 52 -5.21 -1.20 6.38
C LEU A 52 -6.30 -1.50 7.42
N LEU A 53 -6.07 -2.43 8.36
CA LEU A 53 -7.03 -2.72 9.43
C LEU A 53 -6.84 -1.82 10.67
N HIS A 54 -5.60 -1.58 11.11
CA HIS A 54 -5.32 -0.87 12.36
C HIS A 54 -4.84 0.58 12.19
N GLY A 55 -4.62 1.07 10.96
CA GLY A 55 -4.15 2.43 10.71
C GLY A 55 -2.70 2.69 11.16
N GLN A 56 -1.91 1.64 11.34
CA GLN A 56 -0.51 1.70 11.78
C GLN A 56 0.45 1.50 10.61
N VAL A 57 1.23 2.53 10.30
CA VAL A 57 2.22 2.49 9.21
C VAL A 57 3.35 1.51 9.52
N VAL A 58 3.67 0.65 8.55
CA VAL A 58 4.75 -0.33 8.65
C VAL A 58 6.07 0.32 8.25
N GLU A 59 6.69 1.05 9.17
CA GLU A 59 7.89 1.88 8.92
C GLU A 59 9.07 1.09 8.31
N ARG A 60 9.19 -0.22 8.59
CA ARG A 60 10.24 -1.09 8.02
C ARG A 60 10.13 -1.26 6.50
N LEU A 61 8.90 -1.21 5.97
CA LEU A 61 8.59 -1.38 4.55
C LEU A 61 8.38 -0.05 3.84
N ARG A 62 8.30 1.05 4.61
CA ARG A 62 8.01 2.37 4.09
C ARG A 62 9.19 2.90 3.28
N ILE A 63 8.89 3.40 2.08
CA ILE A 63 9.83 4.15 1.26
C ILE A 63 9.57 5.66 1.39
N LYS A 64 10.64 6.46 1.34
CA LYS A 64 10.56 7.93 1.29
C LYS A 64 10.40 8.37 -0.15
#